data_AF-A0A6J4S884-F1
#
_entry.id   AF-A0A6J4S884-F1
#
_cell.length_a   1.000
_cell.length_b   1.000
_cell.length_c   1.000
_cell.angle_alpha   90.00
_cell.angle_beta   90.00
_cell.angle_gamma   90.00
#
_symmetry.space_group_name_H-M   'P 1'
#
loop_
_entity.id
_entity.type
_entity.pdbx_description
1 polymer ?
#
loop_
_entity_poly.entity_id
_entity_poly.type
_entity_poly.pdbx_seq_one_letter_code
_entity_poly.pdbx_strand_id
1 'polypeptide(L)'
;MPIRKLPEAPESAHILGPAMILVALGVGFGETYLWPRLVIVFGPEIRWMFLVGVIVQTVVMLEMARYAMATGESIFFGAARLAKPFMWFFFVTAILVYIWPGHISAGAEGLETLTGIPWQISAS
;
A
#
# COMPACT_ATOMS: atom_id res chain seq x y z
N MET A 1 27.66 8.33 -5.28
CA MET A 1 27.70 7.27 -4.24
C MET A 1 28.15 5.98 -4.90
N PRO A 2 29.00 5.17 -4.24
CA PRO A 2 29.41 3.89 -4.81
C PRO A 2 28.17 3.00 -4.91
N ILE A 3 27.71 2.74 -6.14
CA ILE A 3 26.59 1.86 -6.41
C ILE A 3 27.03 0.46 -5.98
N ARG A 4 26.46 -0.04 -4.89
CA ARG A 4 26.77 -1.40 -4.43
C ARG A 4 26.19 -2.39 -5.44
N LYS A 5 27.00 -3.34 -5.92
CA LYS A 5 26.48 -4.45 -6.72
C LYS A 5 25.44 -5.19 -5.89
N LEU A 6 24.23 -5.33 -6.44
CA LEU A 6 23.16 -6.08 -5.81
C LEU A 6 23.64 -7.53 -5.62
N PRO A 7 23.42 -8.14 -4.45
CA PRO A 7 23.72 -9.55 -4.24
C PRO A 7 22.91 -10.43 -5.21
N GLU A 8 23.42 -11.62 -5.54
CA GLU A 8 22.65 -12.59 -6.34
C GLU A 8 21.33 -12.91 -5.64
N ALA A 9 20.26 -13.04 -6.44
CA ALA A 9 18.95 -13.34 -5.92
C ALA A 9 18.99 -14.69 -5.18
N PRO A 10 18.57 -14.76 -3.90
CA PRO A 10 18.45 -16.03 -3.21
C PRO A 10 17.45 -16.94 -3.95
N GLU A 11 17.59 -18.25 -3.79
CA GLU A 11 16.68 -19.22 -4.40
C GLU A 11 15.21 -18.85 -4.12
N SER A 12 14.37 -18.92 -5.16
CA SER A 12 12.97 -18.45 -5.15
C SER A 12 12.15 -19.04 -4.00
N ALA A 13 12.47 -20.25 -3.55
CA ALA A 13 11.84 -20.92 -2.42
C ALA A 13 12.03 -20.20 -1.08
N HIS A 14 13.20 -19.58 -0.83
CA HIS A 14 13.48 -18.85 0.41
C HIS A 14 12.83 -17.46 0.45
N ILE A 15 12.40 -16.94 -0.72
CA ILE A 15 11.71 -15.66 -0.83
C ILE A 15 10.21 -15.81 -0.57
N LEU A 16 9.64 -17.00 -0.80
CA LEU A 16 8.20 -17.25 -0.67
C LEU A 16 7.63 -16.92 0.70
N GLY A 17 8.30 -17.30 1.79
CA GLY A 17 7.84 -17.01 3.16
C GLY A 17 7.73 -15.49 3.43
N PRO A 18 8.85 -14.74 3.30
CA PRO A 18 8.83 -13.28 3.44
C PRO A 18 7.89 -12.58 2.45
N ALA A 19 7.83 -13.05 1.19
CA ALA A 19 6.94 -12.49 0.17
C ALA A 19 5.47 -12.68 0.53
N MET A 20 5.07 -13.85 1.05
CA MET A 20 3.69 -14.09 1.47
C MET A 20 3.26 -13.19 2.63
N ILE A 21 4.15 -12.92 3.60
CA ILE A 21 3.88 -11.96 4.68
C ILE A 21 3.71 -10.55 4.12
N LEU A 22 4.59 -10.14 3.20
CA LEU A 22 4.50 -8.83 2.53
C LEU A 22 3.24 -8.69 1.67
N VAL A 23 2.83 -9.76 0.98
CA VAL A 23 1.58 -9.80 0.21
C VAL A 23 0.38 -9.71 1.14
N ALA A 24 0.36 -10.46 2.25
CA ALA A 24 -0.72 -10.39 3.22
C ALA A 24 -0.83 -9.00 3.89
N LEU A 25 0.29 -8.32 4.11
CA LEU A 25 0.32 -6.93 4.59
C LEU A 25 -0.04 -5.91 3.49
N GLY A 26 0.27 -6.24 2.23
CA GLY A 26 0.04 -5.39 1.07
C GLY A 26 -1.40 -5.45 0.55
N VAL A 27 -2.07 -6.61 0.66
CA VAL A 27 -3.50 -6.78 0.35
C VAL A 27 -4.28 -6.09 1.46
N GLY A 28 -4.69 -4.87 1.20
CA GLY A 28 -5.25 -3.99 2.19
C GLY A 28 -6.76 -3.83 2.11
N PHE A 29 -7.22 -2.82 2.86
CA PHE A 29 -8.59 -2.29 2.82
C PHE A 29 -9.00 -1.86 1.41
N GLY A 30 -8.03 -1.36 0.62
CA GLY A 30 -8.24 -0.93 -0.76
C GLY A 30 -8.72 -2.06 -1.68
N GLU A 31 -7.98 -3.17 -1.74
CA GLU A 31 -8.32 -4.28 -2.63
C GLU A 31 -9.48 -5.13 -2.11
N THR A 32 -9.61 -5.28 -0.79
CA THR A 32 -10.59 -6.19 -0.18
C THR A 32 -11.99 -5.57 -0.04
N TYR A 33 -12.08 -4.25 0.17
CA TYR A 33 -13.35 -3.57 0.44
C TYR A 33 -13.63 -2.41 -0.52
N LEU A 34 -12.68 -1.48 -0.68
CA LEU A 34 -12.90 -0.27 -1.47
C LEU A 34 -13.13 -0.59 -2.95
N TRP A 35 -12.36 -1.52 -3.50
CA TRP A 35 -12.45 -1.90 -4.90
C TRP A 35 -13.75 -2.62 -5.28
N PRO A 36 -14.19 -3.69 -4.56
CA PRO A 36 -15.50 -4.29 -4.78
C PRO A 36 -16.64 -3.29 -4.68
N ARG A 37 -16.59 -2.38 -3.69
CA ARG A 37 -17.59 -1.32 -3.52
C ARG A 37 -17.64 -0.38 -4.73
N LEU A 38 -16.50 0.03 -5.25
CA LEU A 38 -16.43 0.84 -6.46
C LEU A 38 -17.07 0.13 -7.65
N VAL A 39 -16.80 -1.16 -7.84
CA VAL A 39 -17.36 -1.96 -8.94
C VAL A 39 -18.88 -2.14 -8.79
N ILE A 40 -19.38 -2.25 -7.55
CA ILE A 40 -20.83 -2.33 -7.29
C ILE A 40 -21.51 -1.00 -7.62
N VAL A 41 -20.88 0.14 -7.27
CA VAL A 41 -21.47 1.48 -7.45
C VAL A 41 -21.37 1.99 -8.90
N PHE A 42 -20.21 1.83 -9.54
CA PHE A 42 -19.94 2.34 -10.89
C PHE A 42 -20.08 1.30 -12.00
N GLY A 43 -20.34 0.04 -11.63
CA GLY A 43 -20.55 -1.04 -12.57
C GLY A 43 -19.26 -1.79 -12.98
N PRO A 44 -19.39 -2.81 -13.83
CA PRO A 44 -18.30 -3.72 -14.19
C PRO A 44 -17.24 -3.08 -15.10
N GLU A 45 -17.54 -1.96 -15.75
CA GLU A 45 -16.67 -1.36 -16.76
C GLU A 45 -15.38 -0.78 -16.16
N ILE A 46 -15.38 -0.40 -14.89
CA ILE A 46 -14.18 0.16 -14.25
C ILE A 46 -13.15 -0.91 -13.86
N ARG A 47 -13.46 -2.20 -13.98
CA ARG A 47 -12.64 -3.31 -13.45
C ARG A 47 -11.19 -3.30 -13.95
N TRP A 48 -10.95 -2.85 -15.17
CA TRP A 48 -9.61 -2.78 -15.76
C TRP A 48 -8.70 -1.75 -15.08
N MET A 49 -9.27 -0.71 -14.44
CA MET A 49 -8.49 0.32 -13.76
C MET A 49 -7.72 -0.25 -12.56
N PHE A 50 -8.23 -1.32 -11.94
CA PHE A 50 -7.50 -2.04 -10.90
C PHE A 50 -6.26 -2.73 -11.43
N LEU A 51 -6.34 -3.38 -12.60
CA LEU A 51 -5.17 -4.00 -13.20
C LEU A 51 -4.08 -2.94 -13.47
N VAL A 52 -4.48 -1.78 -14.00
CA VAL A 52 -3.55 -0.66 -14.21
C VAL A 52 -2.96 -0.17 -12.89
N GLY A 53 -3.80 0.02 -11.87
CA GLY A 53 -3.37 0.44 -10.53
C GLY A 53 -2.34 -0.52 -9.93
N VAL A 54 -2.64 -1.83 -9.94
CA VAL A 54 -1.75 -2.87 -9.41
C VAL A 54 -0.44 -2.94 -10.19
N ILE A 55 -0.45 -2.81 -11.52
CA ILE A 55 0.77 -2.78 -12.34
C ILE A 55 1.63 -1.57 -11.96
N VAL A 56 1.04 -0.39 -11.90
CA VAL A 56 1.76 0.85 -11.54
C VAL A 56 2.31 0.74 -10.12
N GLN A 57 1.51 0.29 -9.16
CA GLN A 57 1.94 0.06 -7.79
C GLN A 57 3.09 -0.94 -7.72
N THR A 58 3.04 -2.02 -8.49
CA THR A 58 4.09 -3.05 -8.54
C THR A 58 5.39 -2.46 -9.07
N VAL A 59 5.35 -1.74 -10.20
CA VAL A 59 6.53 -1.11 -10.80
C VAL A 59 7.15 -0.09 -9.84
N VAL A 60 6.32 0.77 -9.23
CA VAL A 60 6.79 1.77 -8.27
C VAL A 60 7.41 1.08 -7.06
N MET A 61 6.74 0.12 -6.42
CA MET A 61 7.27 -0.59 -5.25
C MET A 61 8.58 -1.33 -5.57
N LEU A 62 8.69 -1.94 -6.75
CA LEU A 62 9.90 -2.62 -7.18
C LEU A 62 11.05 -1.63 -7.38
N GLU A 63 10.80 -0.49 -8.01
CA GLU A 63 11.78 0.57 -8.15
C GLU A 63 12.22 1.10 -6.78
N MET A 64 11.25 1.22 -5.87
CA MET A 64 11.53 1.68 -4.53
C MET A 64 12.46 0.70 -3.77
N ALA A 65 12.16 -0.59 -3.84
CA ALA A 65 13.01 -1.63 -3.27
C ALA A 65 14.42 -1.62 -3.90
N ARG A 66 14.51 -1.47 -5.22
CA ARG A 66 15.79 -1.41 -5.95
C ARG A 66 16.64 -0.22 -5.50
N TYR A 67 16.03 0.96 -5.35
CA TYR A 67 16.72 2.15 -4.85
C TYR A 67 17.27 1.92 -3.43
N ALA A 68 16.44 1.39 -2.54
CA ALA A 68 16.82 1.12 -1.15
C ALA A 68 17.98 0.10 -1.07
N MET A 69 17.94 -0.97 -1.88
CA MET A 69 19.02 -1.96 -1.93
C MET A 69 20.33 -1.40 -2.52
N ALA A 70 20.25 -0.55 -3.54
CA ALA A 70 21.43 -0.01 -4.22
C ALA A 70 22.15 1.09 -3.43
N THR A 71 21.38 1.92 -2.71
CA THR A 71 21.90 3.11 -2.00
C THR A 71 21.95 2.95 -0.48
N GLY A 72 21.19 2.03 0.09
CA GLY A 72 21.02 1.90 1.54
C GLY A 72 20.20 3.04 2.17
N GLU A 73 19.66 3.94 1.37
CA GLU A 73 18.88 5.09 1.82
C GLU A 73 17.41 4.95 1.43
N SER A 74 16.52 5.53 2.24
CA SER A 74 15.11 5.64 1.87
C SER A 74 14.92 6.63 0.72
N ILE A 75 13.91 6.40 -0.09
CA ILE A 75 13.56 7.23 -1.25
C ILE A 75 13.13 8.62 -0.84
N PHE A 76 12.62 8.80 0.37
CA PHE A 76 12.33 10.12 0.90
C PHE A 76 13.60 10.97 1.06
N PHE A 77 14.72 10.35 1.45
CA PHE A 77 16.03 11.01 1.48
C PHE A 77 16.60 11.22 0.07
N GLY A 78 16.36 10.29 -0.86
CA GLY A 78 16.66 10.47 -2.27
C GLY A 78 15.92 11.66 -2.89
N ALA A 79 14.62 11.79 -2.60
CA ALA A 79 13.79 12.90 -3.03
C ALA A 79 14.25 14.23 -2.43
N ALA A 80 14.69 14.24 -1.17
CA ALA A 80 15.24 15.42 -0.51
C ALA A 80 16.52 15.96 -1.19
N ARG A 81 17.31 15.09 -1.84
CA ARG A 81 18.49 15.49 -2.64
C ARG A 81 18.13 16.07 -4.00
N LEU A 82 17.02 15.63 -4.59
CA LEU A 82 16.52 16.21 -5.85
C LEU A 82 15.89 17.57 -5.59
N ALA A 83 14.92 17.63 -4.67
CA ALA A 83 14.39 18.88 -4.14
C ALA A 83 13.67 18.64 -2.81
N LYS A 84 14.01 19.42 -1.77
CA LYS A 84 13.34 19.36 -0.46
C LYS A 84 11.80 19.45 -0.52
N PRO A 85 11.17 20.22 -1.44
CA PRO A 85 9.71 20.23 -1.57
C PRO A 85 9.10 18.87 -1.92
N PHE A 86 9.78 18.03 -2.72
CA PHE A 86 9.25 16.71 -3.06
C PHE A 86 9.18 15.78 -1.86
N MET A 87 10.18 15.85 -0.96
CA MET A 87 10.15 15.10 0.30
C MET A 87 8.89 15.46 1.11
N TRP A 88 8.65 16.76 1.32
CA TRP A 88 7.48 17.22 2.08
C TRP A 88 6.16 16.90 1.39
N PHE A 89 6.09 17.00 0.06
CA PHE A 89 4.92 16.59 -0.70
C PHE A 89 4.53 15.15 -0.38
N PHE A 90 5.47 14.20 -0.48
CA PHE A 90 5.21 12.79 -0.18
C PHE A 90 4.77 12.57 1.27
N PHE A 91 5.41 13.23 2.24
CA PHE A 91 5.01 13.13 3.65
C PHE A 91 3.59 13.64 3.91
N VAL A 92 3.24 14.81 3.35
CA VAL A 92 1.89 15.38 3.50
C VAL A 92 0.86 14.46 2.85
N THR A 93 1.10 13.98 1.63
CA THR A 93 0.18 13.03 0.99
C THR A 93 0.04 11.73 1.78
N ALA A 94 1.13 11.19 2.33
CA ALA A 94 1.06 9.98 3.15
C ALA A 94 0.18 10.22 4.40
N ILE A 95 0.37 11.33 5.10
CA ILE A 95 -0.45 11.70 6.26
C ILE A 95 -1.93 11.81 5.87
N LEU A 96 -2.24 12.50 4.76
CA LEU A 96 -3.62 12.67 4.31
C LEU A 96 -4.29 11.34 3.96
N VAL A 97 -3.57 10.40 3.36
CA VAL A 97 -4.08 9.07 3.01
C VAL A 97 -4.28 8.20 4.26
N TYR A 98 -3.35 8.24 5.22
CA TYR A 98 -3.42 7.40 6.43
C TYR A 98 -4.39 7.94 7.49
N ILE A 99 -4.61 9.26 7.55
CA ILE A 99 -5.63 9.87 8.43
C ILE A 99 -7.05 9.52 7.94
N TRP A 100 -7.20 9.05 6.70
CA TRP A 100 -8.51 8.72 6.16
C TRP A 100 -9.25 7.72 7.06
N PRO A 101 -10.45 8.09 7.57
CA PRO A 101 -11.16 7.31 8.58
C PRO A 101 -11.61 5.92 8.10
N GLY A 102 -11.56 5.68 6.79
CA GLY A 102 -11.95 4.42 6.15
C GLY A 102 -11.28 3.17 6.74
N HIS A 103 -10.01 3.27 7.17
CA HIS A 103 -9.30 2.12 7.74
C HIS A 103 -9.86 1.73 9.12
N ILE A 104 -10.19 2.72 9.95
CA ILE A 104 -10.74 2.48 11.29
C ILE A 104 -12.22 2.08 11.19
N SER A 105 -13.00 2.72 10.31
CA SER A 105 -14.41 2.38 10.13
C SER A 105 -14.61 0.94 9.64
N ALA A 106 -13.74 0.44 8.76
CA ALA A 106 -13.83 -0.92 8.26
C ALA A 106 -13.45 -1.97 9.30
N GLY A 107 -12.43 -1.68 10.12
CA GLY A 107 -12.09 -2.53 11.27
C GLY A 107 -13.21 -2.57 12.31
N ALA A 108 -13.84 -1.42 12.57
CA ALA A 108 -14.98 -1.31 13.48
C ALA A 108 -16.23 -2.04 12.95
N GLU A 109 -16.54 -1.92 11.66
CA GLU A 109 -17.64 -2.64 10.99
C GLU A 109 -17.43 -4.17 11.03
N GLY A 110 -16.19 -4.63 10.79
CA GLY A 110 -15.84 -6.04 10.93
C GLY A 110 -16.00 -6.55 12.37
N LEU A 111 -15.60 -5.75 13.36
CA LEU A 111 -15.74 -6.09 14.77
C LEU A 111 -17.21 -6.13 15.21
N GLU A 112 -18.03 -5.18 14.76
CA GLU A 112 -19.48 -5.18 14.98
C GLU A 112 -20.12 -6.43 14.37
N THR A 113 -19.76 -6.81 13.14
CA THR A 113 -20.29 -8.01 12.48
C THR A 113 -19.94 -9.29 13.26
N LEU A 114 -18.78 -9.35 13.90
CA LEU A 114 -18.33 -10.51 14.68
C LEU A 114 -18.91 -10.56 16.11
N THR A 115 -19.05 -9.40 16.75
CA THR A 115 -19.41 -9.31 18.19
C THR A 115 -20.87 -8.93 18.42
N GLY A 116 -21.55 -8.38 17.41
CA GLY A 116 -22.89 -7.81 17.52
C GLY A 116 -22.96 -6.52 18.33
N ILE A 117 -21.82 -5.94 18.74
CA ILE A 117 -21.76 -4.70 19.52
C ILE A 117 -21.67 -3.53 18.53
N PRO A 118 -22.68 -2.65 18.46
CA PRO A 118 -22.67 -1.52 17.54
C PRO A 118 -21.58 -0.53 17.94
N TRP A 119 -20.69 -0.20 17.00
CA TRP A 119 -19.68 0.85 17.23
C TRP A 119 -20.24 2.25 16.97
N GLN A 120 -21.38 2.35 16.29
CA GLN A 120 -22.12 3.59 16.08
C GLN A 120 -23.19 3.78 17.16
N ILE A 121 -23.16 4.92 17.84
CA ILE A 121 -24.13 5.29 18.89
C ILE A 121 -25.54 5.47 18.30
N SER A 122 -25.67 5.69 16.99
CA SER A 122 -26.96 5.92 16.31
C SER A 122 -27.63 4.67 15.73
N ALA A 123 -27.06 3.47 15.94
CA ALA A 123 -27.60 2.22 15.39
C ALA A 123 -28.64 1.52 16.30
N SER A 124 -29.08 2.18 17.38
CA SER A 124 -30.14 1.73 18.28
C SER A 124 -31.53 2.16 17.83
#